data_AF-A0A4R3HDZ5-F1
#
_entry.id   AF-A0A4R3HDZ5-F1
#
_cell.length_a   1.000
_cell.length_b   1.000
_cell.length_c   1.000
_cell.angle_alpha   90.00
_cell.angle_beta   90.00
_cell.angle_gamma   90.00
#
_symmetry.space_group_name_H-M   'P 1'
#
loop_
_entity.id
_entity.type
_entity.pdbx_description
1 polymer ?
#
loop_
_entity_poly.entity_id
_entity_poly.type
_entity_poly.pdbx_seq_one_letter_code
_entity_poly.pdbx_strand_id
1 'polypeptide(L)'
;MSPIRQFMAWACALSPIGTMICGDVATASTPTLAWDGARRLGVQCLVDPDRTPDRRRLQAALCERVRALAADGAPIPVVLLAPGDPGLIAADTAVLLFHANVQPDEARSSAARGGSLLVFSLRVFRATAAPSELFGAAPRATALPAGGASPSPQLDAAVNAALAETLPWRSRPAP
;
A
#
# COMPACT_ATOMS: atom_id res chain seq x y z
N MET A 1 41.39 58.25 -19.23
CA MET A 1 41.38 57.68 -20.60
C MET A 1 40.51 56.44 -20.60
N SER A 2 39.41 56.50 -21.33
CA SER A 2 38.61 55.39 -21.85
C SER A 2 38.08 55.90 -23.19
N PRO A 3 37.97 55.07 -24.26
CA PRO A 3 36.62 54.57 -24.56
C PRO A 3 36.51 53.26 -25.40
N ILE A 4 35.27 52.72 -25.45
CA ILE A 4 34.59 51.97 -26.56
C ILE A 4 35.04 50.51 -26.80
N ARG A 5 34.29 49.48 -26.36
CA ARG A 5 33.08 48.81 -26.95
C ARG A 5 33.24 48.32 -28.40
N GLN A 6 33.13 47.01 -28.62
CA GLN A 6 32.27 46.46 -29.69
C GLN A 6 31.96 44.96 -29.53
N PHE A 7 30.72 44.64 -29.90
CA PHE A 7 30.04 43.36 -29.81
C PHE A 7 30.53 42.41 -30.91
N MET A 8 30.71 41.12 -30.58
CA MET A 8 30.79 40.06 -31.57
C MET A 8 29.54 39.19 -31.43
N ALA A 9 28.61 39.38 -32.36
CA ALA A 9 27.43 38.55 -32.53
C ALA A 9 27.88 37.17 -33.00
N TRP A 10 27.63 36.14 -32.19
CA TRP A 10 27.80 34.75 -32.62
C TRP A 10 26.42 34.17 -32.92
N ALA A 11 26.12 34.07 -34.20
CA ALA A 11 24.96 33.39 -34.73
C ALA A 11 25.23 31.87 -34.68
N CYS A 12 24.67 31.18 -33.69
CA CYS A 12 24.55 29.73 -33.73
C CYS A 12 23.23 29.38 -34.42
N ALA A 13 23.37 28.83 -35.62
CA ALA A 13 22.32 28.30 -36.45
C ALA A 13 21.46 27.28 -35.68
N LEU A 14 20.15 27.53 -35.60
CA LEU A 14 19.16 26.53 -35.24
C LEU A 14 18.74 25.81 -36.51
N SER A 15 19.00 24.51 -36.57
CA SER A 15 18.40 23.59 -37.55
C SER A 15 17.94 22.33 -36.81
N PRO A 16 16.93 21.63 -37.35
CA PRO A 16 15.78 21.18 -36.60
C PRO A 16 15.94 19.73 -36.11
N ILE A 17 15.52 19.46 -34.88
CA ILE A 17 15.15 18.11 -34.44
C ILE A 17 13.62 18.19 -34.33
N GLY A 18 12.89 17.69 -35.32
CA GLY A 18 12.84 16.26 -35.56
C GLY A 18 11.70 15.72 -34.70
N THR A 19 10.53 15.62 -35.33
CA THR A 19 9.29 15.05 -34.81
C THR A 19 9.47 13.67 -34.16
N MET A 20 8.45 13.30 -33.37
CA MET A 20 8.22 12.03 -32.69
C MET A 20 8.88 11.90 -31.33
N ILE A 21 8.07 12.07 -30.27
CA ILE A 21 7.65 10.91 -29.47
C ILE A 21 6.17 11.15 -29.12
N CYS A 22 5.25 10.58 -29.92
CA CYS A 22 3.97 10.16 -29.34
C CYS A 22 4.36 9.13 -28.29
N GLY A 23 4.44 9.57 -27.03
CA GLY A 23 4.52 8.65 -25.92
C GLY A 23 3.19 7.91 -25.88
N ASP A 24 3.13 6.78 -26.57
CA ASP A 24 2.21 5.73 -26.16
C ASP A 24 2.44 5.57 -24.66
N VAL A 25 1.39 5.87 -23.89
CA VAL A 25 1.34 5.49 -22.48
C VAL A 25 1.43 3.98 -22.52
N ALA A 26 2.64 3.46 -22.29
CA ALA A 26 2.85 2.04 -22.13
C ALA A 26 2.01 1.62 -20.93
N THR A 27 0.80 1.15 -21.20
CA THR A 27 -0.03 0.43 -20.24
C THR A 27 0.65 -0.90 -20.02
N ALA A 28 1.68 -0.89 -19.17
CA ALA A 28 2.24 -2.08 -18.58
C ALA A 28 1.21 -2.66 -17.58
N SER A 29 0.09 -3.17 -18.12
CA SER A 29 -0.75 -4.12 -17.40
C SER A 29 -0.10 -5.49 -17.54
N THR A 30 0.99 -5.72 -16.81
CA THR A 30 1.33 -7.09 -16.45
C THR A 30 0.26 -7.53 -15.46
N PRO A 31 -0.65 -8.47 -15.80
CA PRO A 31 -1.53 -9.04 -14.79
C PRO A 31 -0.65 -9.59 -13.68
N THR A 32 -0.85 -9.07 -12.47
CA THR A 32 -0.09 -9.40 -11.25
C THR A 32 -0.04 -10.92 -11.08
N LEU A 33 1.14 -11.50 -11.33
CA LEU A 33 1.40 -12.95 -11.31
C LEU A 33 0.97 -13.62 -9.99
N ALA A 34 0.84 -12.88 -8.88
CA ALA A 34 0.29 -13.42 -7.64
C ALA A 34 -1.13 -13.95 -7.74
N TRP A 35 -1.99 -13.41 -8.62
CA TRP A 35 -3.41 -13.78 -8.62
C TRP A 35 -3.75 -14.96 -9.54
N ASP A 36 -2.87 -15.27 -10.50
CA ASP A 36 -3.14 -16.33 -11.47
C ASP A 36 -3.19 -17.72 -10.80
N GLY A 37 -4.33 -18.39 -10.91
CA GLY A 37 -4.58 -19.67 -10.26
C GLY A 37 -4.74 -19.61 -8.73
N ALA A 38 -4.81 -18.43 -8.13
CA ALA A 38 -5.13 -18.29 -6.71
C ALA A 38 -6.61 -18.71 -6.47
N ARG A 39 -6.81 -19.69 -5.58
CA ARG A 39 -8.14 -20.20 -5.19
C ARG A 39 -8.59 -19.65 -3.84
N ARG A 40 -7.70 -18.99 -3.12
CA ARG A 40 -7.92 -18.43 -1.79
C ARG A 40 -7.04 -17.21 -1.57
N LEU A 41 -7.57 -16.25 -0.81
CA LEU A 41 -6.79 -15.14 -0.24
C LEU A 41 -6.57 -15.40 1.26
N GLY A 42 -5.32 -15.57 1.67
CA GLY A 42 -4.94 -15.57 3.08
C GLY A 42 -4.63 -14.17 3.57
N VAL A 43 -5.05 -13.79 4.77
CA VAL A 43 -4.70 -12.51 5.40
C VAL A 43 -3.82 -12.78 6.60
N GLN A 44 -2.61 -12.21 6.58
CA GLN A 44 -1.67 -12.30 7.69
C GLN A 44 -1.34 -10.89 8.16
N CYS A 45 -1.42 -10.68 9.47
CA CYS A 45 -1.19 -9.38 10.08
C CYS A 45 -0.04 -9.41 11.08
N LEU A 46 0.79 -8.37 11.04
CA LEU A 46 1.84 -8.10 12.00
C LEU A 46 1.68 -6.67 12.51
N VAL A 47 1.62 -6.50 13.83
CA VAL A 47 1.51 -5.16 14.46
C VAL A 47 2.67 -4.98 15.43
N ASP A 48 3.49 -3.96 15.18
CA ASP A 48 4.59 -3.51 16.03
C ASP A 48 4.24 -2.18 16.74
N PRO A 49 4.94 -1.79 17.82
CA PRO A 49 5.88 -2.58 18.62
C PRO A 49 5.18 -3.50 19.66
N ASP A 50 5.91 -4.54 20.10
CA ASP A 50 5.47 -5.58 21.05
C ASP A 50 5.13 -5.08 22.48
N ARG A 51 5.24 -3.78 22.76
CA ARG A 51 5.19 -3.22 24.13
C ARG A 51 3.79 -2.83 24.61
N THR A 52 2.76 -2.91 23.77
CA THR A 52 1.39 -2.63 24.21
C THR A 52 0.77 -3.86 24.88
N PRO A 53 0.22 -3.75 26.11
CA PRO A 53 -0.35 -4.91 26.82
C PRO A 53 -1.53 -5.55 26.07
N ASP A 54 -2.23 -4.77 25.24
CA ASP A 54 -3.35 -5.22 24.42
C ASP A 54 -2.96 -5.59 22.97
N ARG A 55 -1.67 -5.73 22.65
CA ARG A 55 -1.21 -5.95 21.26
C ARG A 55 -1.91 -7.11 20.57
N ARG A 56 -1.99 -8.27 21.23
CA ARG A 56 -2.59 -9.47 20.61
C ARG A 56 -4.06 -9.24 20.27
N ARG A 57 -4.78 -8.52 21.13
CA ARG A 57 -6.18 -8.15 20.91
C ARG A 57 -6.30 -7.14 19.78
N LEU A 58 -5.44 -6.12 19.75
CA LEU A 58 -5.38 -5.13 18.67
C LEU A 58 -5.06 -5.79 17.33
N GLN A 59 -4.03 -6.63 17.27
CA GLN A 59 -3.64 -7.36 16.06
C GLN A 59 -4.76 -8.27 15.57
N ALA A 60 -5.39 -9.05 16.45
CA ALA A 60 -6.49 -9.93 16.07
C ALA A 60 -7.66 -9.13 15.49
N ALA A 61 -8.04 -8.02 16.13
CA ALA A 61 -9.16 -7.21 15.68
C ALA A 61 -8.85 -6.41 14.39
N LEU A 62 -7.63 -5.90 14.23
CA LEU A 62 -7.17 -5.32 12.95
C LEU A 62 -7.17 -6.38 11.85
N CYS A 63 -6.73 -7.59 12.14
CA CYS A 63 -6.67 -8.65 11.15
C CYS A 63 -8.05 -9.11 10.70
N GLU A 64 -8.98 -9.30 11.64
CA GLU A 64 -10.37 -9.57 11.31
C GLU A 64 -10.99 -8.42 10.52
N ARG A 65 -10.66 -7.17 10.85
CA ARG A 65 -11.20 -6.03 10.11
C ARG A 65 -10.68 -6.01 8.66
N VAL A 66 -9.39 -6.19 8.45
CA VAL A 66 -8.77 -6.27 7.12
C VAL A 66 -9.36 -7.44 6.33
N ARG A 67 -9.51 -8.62 6.94
CA ARG A 67 -10.13 -9.78 6.30
C ARG A 67 -11.57 -9.50 5.88
N ALA A 68 -12.38 -8.91 6.77
CA ALA A 68 -13.77 -8.57 6.45
C ALA A 68 -13.85 -7.58 5.27
N LEU A 69 -13.00 -6.55 5.25
CA LEU A 69 -12.93 -5.57 4.16
C LEU A 69 -12.36 -6.13 2.85
N ALA A 70 -11.45 -7.10 2.93
CA ALA A 70 -10.90 -7.78 1.76
C ALA A 70 -11.88 -8.81 1.17
N ALA A 71 -12.71 -9.43 2.02
CA ALA A 71 -13.75 -10.38 1.63
C ALA A 71 -14.93 -9.72 0.91
N ASP A 72 -15.15 -8.43 1.12
CA ASP A 72 -16.22 -7.69 0.47
C ASP A 72 -16.03 -7.68 -1.07
N GLY A 73 -17.00 -8.27 -1.78
CA GLY A 73 -16.95 -8.44 -3.23
C GLY A 73 -15.88 -9.42 -3.74
N ALA A 74 -15.26 -10.23 -2.87
CA ALA A 74 -14.20 -11.15 -3.28
C ALA A 74 -14.75 -12.36 -4.07
N PRO A 75 -14.14 -12.73 -5.21
CA PRO A 75 -14.53 -13.91 -5.98
C PRO A 75 -13.99 -15.22 -5.41
N ILE A 76 -13.06 -15.14 -4.46
CA ILE A 76 -12.41 -16.28 -3.79
C ILE A 76 -12.53 -16.14 -2.26
N PRO A 77 -12.52 -17.26 -1.50
CA PRO A 77 -12.57 -17.21 -0.06
C PRO A 77 -11.41 -16.43 0.55
N VAL A 78 -11.71 -15.60 1.57
CA VAL A 78 -10.74 -14.82 2.32
C VAL A 78 -10.66 -15.31 3.77
N VAL A 79 -9.50 -15.79 4.19
CA VAL A 79 -9.27 -16.41 5.51
C VAL A 79 -8.15 -15.71 6.28
N LEU A 80 -8.16 -15.79 7.61
CA LEU A 80 -6.98 -15.44 8.39
C LEU A 80 -5.96 -16.56 8.36
N LEU A 81 -4.68 -16.21 8.25
CA LEU A 81 -3.56 -17.13 8.39
C LEU A 81 -2.71 -16.72 9.60
N ALA A 82 -2.49 -17.67 10.51
CA ALA A 82 -1.59 -17.45 11.63
C ALA A 82 -0.12 -17.44 11.17
N PRO A 83 0.80 -16.83 11.93
CA PRO A 83 2.23 -17.02 11.70
C PRO A 83 2.60 -18.51 11.70
N GLY A 84 3.28 -18.97 10.66
CA GLY A 84 3.67 -20.38 10.49
C GLY A 84 2.58 -21.28 9.90
N ASP A 85 1.41 -20.74 9.55
CA ASP A 85 0.36 -21.50 8.85
C ASP A 85 0.87 -21.98 7.47
N PRO A 86 0.74 -23.28 7.14
CA PRO A 86 1.21 -23.81 5.85
C PRO A 86 0.50 -23.18 4.64
N GLY A 87 -0.68 -22.59 4.82
CA GLY A 87 -1.39 -21.80 3.83
C GLY A 87 -0.61 -20.58 3.34
N LEU A 88 0.37 -20.09 4.11
CA LEU A 88 1.24 -18.97 3.72
C LEU A 88 2.14 -19.30 2.52
N ILE A 89 2.42 -20.58 2.29
CA ILE A 89 3.27 -21.07 1.19
C ILE A 89 2.52 -21.98 0.22
N ALA A 90 1.21 -22.16 0.40
CA ALA A 90 0.41 -22.98 -0.47
C ALA A 90 0.36 -22.39 -1.88
N ALA A 91 0.59 -23.22 -2.89
CA ALA A 91 0.69 -22.79 -4.28
C ALA A 91 -0.58 -22.12 -4.80
N ASP A 92 -1.75 -22.45 -4.26
CA ASP A 92 -3.04 -21.89 -4.67
C ASP A 92 -3.51 -20.73 -3.78
N THR A 93 -2.67 -20.23 -2.87
CA THR A 93 -3.02 -19.14 -1.96
C THR A 93 -2.22 -17.90 -2.29
N ALA A 94 -2.92 -16.80 -2.58
CA ALA A 94 -2.35 -15.46 -2.51
C ALA A 94 -2.45 -14.97 -1.06
N VAL A 95 -1.38 -14.37 -0.54
CA VAL A 95 -1.33 -13.89 0.84
C VAL A 95 -1.30 -12.37 0.86
N LEU A 96 -2.27 -11.78 1.53
CA LEU A 96 -2.34 -10.37 1.88
C LEU A 96 -1.61 -10.13 3.19
N LEU A 97 -0.44 -9.51 3.11
CA LEU A 97 0.36 -9.12 4.25
C LEU A 97 -0.04 -7.71 4.69
N PHE A 98 -0.56 -7.60 5.91
CA PHE A 98 -0.86 -6.33 6.57
C PHE A 98 0.17 -6.09 7.68
N HIS A 99 1.10 -5.16 7.45
CA HIS A 99 2.09 -4.78 8.45
C HIS A 99 1.74 -3.41 8.99
N ALA A 100 1.60 -3.29 10.29
CA ALA A 100 1.28 -2.03 10.95
C ALA A 100 2.24 -1.74 12.11
N ASN A 101 2.40 -0.46 12.40
CA ASN A 101 3.18 0.06 13.49
C ASN A 101 2.39 1.13 14.24
N VAL A 102 2.34 1.05 15.57
CA VAL A 102 1.73 2.04 16.44
C VAL A 102 2.80 3.01 16.92
N GLN A 103 2.72 4.24 16.44
CA GLN A 103 3.58 5.34 16.89
C GLN A 103 2.90 6.05 18.06
N PRO A 104 3.51 6.05 19.25
CA PRO A 104 3.01 6.85 20.37
C PRO A 104 3.15 8.34 20.02
N ASP A 105 2.21 9.14 20.49
CA ASP A 105 2.36 10.59 20.43
C ASP A 105 3.34 11.01 21.53
N GLU A 106 4.59 11.32 21.16
CA GLU A 106 5.59 11.80 22.10
C GLU A 106 5.43 13.30 22.44
N ALA A 107 4.52 14.02 21.76
CA ALA A 107 4.34 15.45 21.95
C ALA A 107 3.35 15.78 23.09
N ARG A 108 3.78 15.62 24.35
CA ARG A 108 3.21 16.45 25.43
C ARG A 108 3.74 17.87 25.31
N SER A 109 3.05 18.71 24.55
CA SER A 109 2.97 20.15 24.87
C SER A 109 1.77 20.79 24.19
N SER A 110 0.79 21.15 25.01
CA SER A 110 -0.36 22.03 24.71
C SER A 110 -1.48 21.48 23.81
N ALA A 111 -2.59 21.12 24.46
CA ALA A 111 -3.98 21.38 24.03
C ALA A 111 -4.53 20.81 22.70
N ALA A 112 -3.81 19.95 21.98
CA ALA A 112 -4.38 19.20 20.86
C ALA A 112 -4.64 17.73 21.26
N ARG A 113 -5.81 17.20 20.88
CA ARG A 113 -6.24 15.80 21.05
C ARG A 113 -5.35 14.86 20.21
N GLY A 114 -4.09 14.66 20.62
CA GLY A 114 -3.14 13.78 19.94
C GLY A 114 -3.27 12.34 20.43
N GLY A 115 -3.91 11.49 19.61
CA GLY A 115 -3.96 10.03 19.81
C GLY A 115 -2.77 9.33 19.17
N SER A 116 -2.50 8.07 19.52
CA SER A 116 -1.48 7.28 18.84
C SER A 116 -1.78 7.15 17.34
N LEU A 117 -0.74 7.09 16.51
CA LEU A 117 -0.86 6.93 15.06
C LEU A 117 -0.64 5.47 14.67
N LEU A 118 -1.52 4.91 13.84
CA LEU A 118 -1.33 3.62 13.18
C LEU A 118 -0.78 3.85 11.78
N VAL A 119 0.47 3.44 11.54
CA VAL A 119 1.10 3.43 10.22
C VAL A 119 1.03 2.02 9.68
N PHE A 120 0.56 1.79 8.45
CA PHE A 120 0.50 0.44 7.89
C PHE A 120 0.85 0.38 6.40
N SER A 121 1.23 -0.82 5.97
CA SER A 121 1.44 -1.18 4.58
C SER A 121 0.72 -2.49 4.27
N LEU A 122 0.26 -2.61 3.03
CA LEU A 122 -0.49 -3.77 2.56
C LEU A 122 0.14 -4.26 1.26
N ARG A 123 0.51 -5.54 1.24
CA ARG A 123 1.24 -6.18 0.14
C ARG A 123 0.64 -7.53 -0.16
N VAL A 124 0.72 -7.95 -1.42
CA VAL A 124 0.40 -9.33 -1.81
C VAL A 124 1.71 -10.09 -1.97
N PHE A 125 1.66 -11.35 -1.58
CA PHE A 125 2.74 -12.30 -1.76
C PHE A 125 2.14 -13.63 -2.21
N ARG A 126 2.83 -14.30 -3.13
CA ARG A 126 2.57 -15.70 -3.43
C ARG A 126 3.89 -16.42 -3.65
N ALA A 127 4.07 -17.56 -2.99
CA ALA A 127 5.32 -18.31 -3.01
C ALA A 127 5.76 -18.75 -4.42
N THR A 128 4.81 -18.94 -5.34
CA THR A 128 5.07 -19.40 -6.71
C THR A 128 5.17 -18.27 -7.74
N ALA A 129 4.96 -17.01 -7.34
CA ALA A 129 5.04 -15.87 -8.26
C ALA A 129 6.50 -15.40 -8.45
N ALA A 130 6.82 -14.88 -9.64
CA ALA A 130 8.12 -14.28 -9.89
C ALA A 130 8.36 -13.05 -8.97
N PRO A 131 9.61 -12.67 -8.62
CA PRO A 131 9.93 -11.63 -7.62
C PRO A 131 9.55 -10.18 -8.00
N SER A 132 8.56 -9.96 -8.87
CA SER A 132 8.19 -8.65 -9.41
C SER A 132 7.28 -7.81 -8.49
N GLU A 133 6.94 -8.27 -7.28
CA GLU A 133 5.93 -7.64 -6.41
C GLU A 133 6.53 -6.75 -5.31
N LEU A 134 7.60 -6.02 -5.62
CA LEU A 134 8.16 -5.02 -4.72
C LEU A 134 7.23 -3.83 -4.46
N PHE A 135 6.19 -3.67 -5.28
CA PHE A 135 5.22 -2.57 -5.22
C PHE A 135 3.87 -3.10 -4.70
N GLY A 136 3.50 -2.70 -3.49
CA GLY A 136 2.14 -2.82 -2.95
C GLY A 136 1.46 -1.46 -2.87
N ALA A 137 0.30 -1.39 -2.21
CA ALA A 137 -0.34 -0.11 -1.91
C ALA A 137 0.62 0.85 -1.19
N ALA A 138 0.47 2.15 -1.46
CA ALA A 138 1.26 3.16 -0.75
C ALA A 138 1.01 3.03 0.78
N PRO A 139 2.05 3.11 1.62
CA PRO A 139 1.87 3.09 3.07
C PRO A 139 0.93 4.22 3.53
N ARG A 140 0.12 3.94 4.56
CA ARG A 140 -0.90 4.87 5.07
C ARG A 140 -0.74 5.08 6.56
N ALA A 141 -1.20 6.22 7.03
CA ALA A 141 -1.20 6.60 8.44
C ALA A 141 -2.61 7.05 8.85
N THR A 142 -3.12 6.54 9.97
CA THR A 142 -4.42 6.95 10.53
C THR A 142 -4.31 7.14 12.03
N ALA A 143 -5.21 7.93 12.62
CA ALA A 143 -5.35 7.91 14.07
C ALA A 143 -5.77 6.50 14.54
N LEU A 144 -5.17 6.04 15.63
CA LEU A 144 -5.61 4.83 16.32
C LEU A 144 -6.91 5.16 17.09
N PRO A 145 -7.99 4.37 16.96
CA PRO A 145 -9.26 4.68 17.61
C PRO A 145 -9.12 4.66 19.13
N ALA A 146 -9.82 5.58 19.82
CA ALA A 146 -9.91 5.57 21.28
C ALA A 146 -10.58 4.26 21.73
N GLY A 147 -9.83 3.41 22.46
CA GLY A 147 -10.26 2.05 22.84
C GLY A 147 -9.69 0.92 21.96
N GLY A 148 -8.74 1.21 21.07
CA GLY A 148 -8.06 0.20 20.25
C GLY A 148 -8.78 -0.08 18.95
N ALA A 149 -9.02 -1.35 18.61
CA ALA A 149 -9.50 -1.80 17.30
C ALA A 149 -11.01 -1.59 17.03
N SER A 150 -11.65 -0.66 17.72
CA SER A 150 -13.04 -0.32 17.45
C SER A 150 -13.21 0.16 15.99
N PRO A 151 -14.35 -0.14 15.33
CA PRO A 151 -14.60 0.32 13.96
C PRO A 151 -14.36 1.83 13.85
N SER A 152 -13.44 2.22 12.98
CA SER A 152 -13.12 3.62 12.73
C SER A 152 -13.33 3.87 11.24
N PRO A 153 -14.26 4.77 10.85
CA PRO A 153 -14.50 5.09 9.45
C PRO A 153 -13.23 5.56 8.73
N GLN A 154 -12.32 6.23 9.44
CA GLN A 154 -11.05 6.69 8.88
C GLN A 154 -10.08 5.53 8.61
N LEU A 155 -10.00 4.58 9.54
CA LEU A 155 -9.21 3.36 9.33
C LEU A 155 -9.77 2.54 8.18
N ASP A 156 -11.08 2.35 8.14
CA ASP A 156 -11.76 1.58 7.11
C ASP A 156 -11.58 2.21 5.73
N ALA A 157 -11.69 3.54 5.62
CA ALA A 157 -11.43 4.26 4.38
C ALA A 157 -9.98 4.07 3.91
N ALA A 158 -9.00 4.17 4.82
CA ALA A 158 -7.59 3.97 4.49
C ALA A 158 -7.31 2.53 4.05
N VAL A 159 -7.85 1.54 4.76
CA VAL A 159 -7.70 0.12 4.41
C VAL A 159 -8.39 -0.17 3.07
N ASN A 160 -9.60 0.34 2.85
CA ASN A 160 -10.30 0.18 1.57
C ASN A 160 -9.54 0.79 0.39
N ALA A 161 -8.92 1.96 0.57
CA ALA A 161 -8.09 2.57 -0.47
C ALA A 161 -6.84 1.72 -0.77
N ALA A 162 -6.17 1.18 0.25
CA ALA A 162 -5.05 0.25 0.06
C ALA A 162 -5.49 -1.05 -0.65
N LEU A 163 -6.65 -1.59 -0.27
CA LEU A 163 -7.23 -2.78 -0.89
C LEU A 163 -7.63 -2.53 -2.35
N ALA A 164 -8.12 -1.34 -2.70
CA ALA A 164 -8.46 -0.99 -4.08
C ALA A 164 -7.24 -0.92 -5.01
N GLU A 165 -6.09 -0.53 -4.47
CA GLU A 165 -4.80 -0.53 -5.16
C GLU A 165 -4.19 -1.93 -5.29
N THR A 166 -4.62 -2.89 -4.47
CA THR A 166 -3.96 -4.20 -4.34
C THR A 166 -4.80 -5.37 -4.88
N LEU A 167 -6.13 -5.32 -4.70
CA LEU A 167 -7.03 -6.41 -5.05
C LEU A 167 -7.62 -6.20 -6.46
N PRO A 168 -7.49 -7.17 -7.37
CA PRO A 168 -7.87 -6.98 -8.78
C PRO A 168 -9.38 -6.81 -8.98
N TRP A 169 -10.22 -7.38 -8.10
CA TRP A 169 -11.67 -7.20 -8.14
C TRP A 169 -12.15 -5.88 -7.54
N ARG A 170 -11.25 -5.11 -6.90
CA ARG A 170 -11.56 -3.80 -6.31
C ARG A 170 -11.05 -2.65 -7.15
N SER A 171 -10.14 -2.91 -8.08
CA SER A 171 -9.69 -1.94 -9.07
C SER A 171 -10.84 -1.59 -9.99
N ARG A 172 -11.32 -0.34 -9.94
CA ARG A 172 -12.34 0.16 -10.87
C ARG A 172 -11.77 0.11 -12.29
N PRO A 173 -12.55 -0.27 -13.32
CA PRO A 173 -12.14 -0.01 -14.70
C PRO A 173 -11.80 1.48 -14.83
N ALA A 174 -10.66 1.80 -15.44
CA ALA A 174 -10.34 3.19 -15.77
C ALA A 174 -11.50 3.76 -16.62
N PRO A 175 -11.96 5.00 -16.35
CA PRO A 175 -12.98 5.65 -17.16
C PRO A 175 -12.52 5.86 -18.61
#